data_AF-K7RHT9-F1
#
_entry.id   AF-K7RHT9-F1
#
_cell.length_a   1.000
_cell.length_b   1.000
_cell.length_c   1.000
_cell.angle_alpha   90.00
_cell.angle_beta   90.00
_cell.angle_gamma   90.00
#
_symmetry.space_group_name_H-M   'P 1'
#
loop_
_entity.id
_entity.type
_entity.pdbx_description
1 polymer ?
#
loop_
_entity_poly.entity_id
_entity_poly.type
_entity_poly.pdbx_seq_one_letter_code
_entity_poly.pdbx_strand_id
1 'polypeptide(L)'
;MTLALLHLAPREDPWATLRAVRAYALEAQARGASLLLLPELLFGKTPVLGLEEALKELAAEAGLLLLAGYMAEEGRRRKNRLAAFPEGPSYDKVHPYLAEGEEGDEGVAPGEGPVLLRAGMVFGLALCYDLDFPELFRAYALGGAEGFLVGAAWPGAYRELMTVLARARAAENQAYLLLASREDTGSPSLAVGPDGRLLGVREEEGLLLFSPDLEFQRAYRAKYPLLRHRREEAYRVR
;
A
#
# COMPACT_ATOMS: atom_id res chain seq x y z
N MET A 1 16.02 -5.42 6.65
CA MET A 1 15.35 -4.12 6.41
C MET A 1 14.15 -4.04 7.34
N THR A 2 13.90 -2.87 7.92
CA THR A 2 12.72 -2.62 8.75
C THR A 2 11.78 -1.68 7.98
N LEU A 3 10.50 -2.01 7.99
CA LEU A 3 9.43 -1.30 7.31
C LEU A 3 8.52 -0.67 8.37
N ALA A 4 8.01 0.51 8.09
CA ALA A 4 7.06 1.21 8.95
C ALA A 4 5.74 1.44 8.20
N LEU A 5 4.62 1.15 8.85
CA LEU A 5 3.28 1.46 8.37
C LEU A 5 2.68 2.51 9.29
N LEU A 6 2.27 3.65 8.73
CA LEU A 6 1.61 4.69 9.50
C LEU A 6 0.11 4.43 9.58
N HIS A 7 -0.43 4.35 10.79
CA HIS A 7 -1.85 4.41 11.06
C HIS A 7 -2.19 5.82 11.54
N LEU A 8 -2.79 6.64 10.69
CA LEU A 8 -3.03 8.06 10.97
C LEU A 8 -4.32 8.53 10.30
N ALA A 9 -5.08 9.38 11.01
CA ALA A 9 -6.19 10.13 10.45
C ALA A 9 -5.70 11.45 9.83
N PRO A 10 -6.34 11.94 8.74
CA PRO A 10 -6.12 13.30 8.26
C PRO A 10 -6.34 14.33 9.37
N ARG A 11 -5.59 15.42 9.33
CA ARG A 11 -5.75 16.57 10.22
C ARG A 11 -6.61 17.65 9.55
N GLU A 12 -6.73 18.80 10.22
CA GLU A 12 -7.51 19.97 9.77
C GLU A 12 -7.28 20.35 8.30
N ASP A 13 -6.05 20.21 7.82
CA ASP A 13 -5.65 20.48 6.45
C ASP A 13 -4.49 19.54 6.01
N PRO A 14 -4.17 19.47 4.70
CA PRO A 14 -3.10 18.62 4.18
C PRO A 14 -1.72 18.93 4.76
N TRP A 15 -1.42 20.18 5.10
CA TRP A 15 -0.15 20.60 5.67
C TRP A 15 -0.03 20.28 7.16
N ALA A 16 -1.13 20.39 7.92
CA ALA A 16 -1.22 19.87 9.28
C ALA A 16 -1.01 18.35 9.30
N THR A 17 -1.58 17.66 8.31
CA THR A 17 -1.36 16.22 8.12
C THR A 17 0.10 15.92 7.80
N LEU A 18 0.73 16.67 6.89
CA LEU A 18 2.16 16.53 6.58
C LEU A 18 3.05 16.78 7.80
N ARG A 19 2.75 17.78 8.65
CA ARG A 19 3.46 18.03 9.91
C ARG A 19 3.38 16.82 10.85
N ALA A 20 2.22 16.18 10.95
CA ALA A 20 2.06 14.96 11.74
C ALA A 20 2.85 13.78 11.14
N VAL A 21 2.76 13.57 9.81
CA VAL A 21 3.54 12.56 9.10
C VAL A 21 5.05 12.75 9.32
N ARG A 22 5.53 14.00 9.31
CA ARG A 22 6.94 14.31 9.56
C ARG A 22 7.43 13.80 10.91
N ALA A 23 6.66 14.01 11.98
CA ALA A 23 7.02 13.50 13.30
C ALA A 23 7.18 11.97 13.30
N TYR A 24 6.24 11.26 12.66
CA TYR A 24 6.30 9.80 12.55
C TYR A 24 7.38 9.31 11.57
N ALA A 25 7.72 10.05 10.52
CA ALA A 25 8.82 9.70 9.62
C ALA A 25 10.18 9.73 10.35
N LEU A 26 10.39 10.78 11.15
CA LEU A 26 11.59 10.88 12.00
C LEU A 26 11.61 9.80 13.08
N GLU A 27 10.47 9.50 13.72
CA GLU A 27 10.37 8.38 14.69
C GLU A 27 10.67 7.03 14.00
N ALA A 28 10.10 6.79 12.82
CA ALA A 28 10.31 5.56 12.07
C ALA A 28 11.79 5.36 11.75
N GLN A 29 12.47 6.40 11.27
CA GLN A 29 13.91 6.34 11.01
C GLN A 29 14.71 6.12 12.28
N ALA A 30 14.38 6.81 13.39
CA ALA A 30 15.07 6.62 14.67
C ALA A 30 14.92 5.18 15.20
N ARG A 31 13.84 4.49 14.81
CA ARG A 31 13.59 3.07 15.10
C ARG A 31 14.13 2.12 14.02
N GLY A 32 14.92 2.62 13.08
CA GLY A 32 15.65 1.85 12.07
C GLY A 32 14.84 1.49 10.82
N ALA A 33 13.67 2.10 10.60
CA ALA A 33 12.90 1.88 9.39
C ALA A 33 13.60 2.51 8.17
N SER A 34 13.71 1.75 7.09
CA SER A 34 14.25 2.23 5.80
C SER A 34 13.16 2.66 4.82
N LEU A 35 11.89 2.33 5.12
CA LEU A 35 10.73 2.67 4.30
C LEU A 35 9.53 2.94 5.21
N LEU A 36 8.78 4.01 4.90
CA LEU A 36 7.52 4.35 5.54
C LEU A 36 6.39 4.34 4.50
N LEU A 37 5.35 3.53 4.73
CA LEU A 37 4.11 3.53 3.95
C LEU A 37 3.03 4.36 4.65
N LEU A 38 2.44 5.31 3.91
CA LEU A 38 1.31 6.09 4.35
C LEU A 38 -0.02 5.50 3.86
N PRO A 39 -1.14 5.79 4.53
CA PRO A 39 -2.47 5.45 4.06
C PRO A 39 -2.87 6.10 2.73
N GLU A 40 -3.90 5.53 2.10
CA GLU A 40 -4.55 6.10 0.91
C GLU A 40 -5.25 7.42 1.25
N LEU A 41 -5.16 8.39 0.33
CA LEU A 41 -5.88 9.68 0.39
C LEU A 41 -5.74 10.39 1.76
N LEU A 42 -4.57 10.25 2.39
CA LEU A 42 -4.29 10.83 3.71
C LEU A 42 -4.35 12.37 3.66
N PHE A 43 -4.00 12.96 2.51
CA PHE A 43 -3.97 14.40 2.27
C PHE A 43 -5.28 14.95 1.66
N GLY A 44 -6.34 14.14 1.58
CA GLY A 44 -7.65 14.52 1.04
C GLY A 44 -7.93 13.99 -0.37
N LYS A 45 -9.17 14.22 -0.84
CA LYS A 45 -9.70 13.76 -2.14
C LYS A 45 -9.47 14.75 -3.30
N THR A 46 -8.74 15.84 -3.05
CA THR A 46 -8.43 16.88 -4.06
C THR A 46 -6.91 17.07 -4.18
N PRO A 47 -6.39 17.41 -5.37
CA PRO A 47 -4.98 17.75 -5.52
C PRO A 47 -4.54 18.89 -4.59
N VAL A 48 -3.33 18.78 -4.05
CA VAL A 48 -2.72 19.76 -3.16
C VAL A 48 -1.46 20.30 -3.82
N LEU A 49 -1.46 21.59 -4.14
CA LEU A 49 -0.34 22.25 -4.81
C LEU A 49 0.93 22.19 -3.95
N GLY A 50 2.05 21.74 -4.53
CA GLY A 50 3.36 21.65 -3.85
C GLY A 50 3.50 20.48 -2.88
N LEU A 51 2.51 19.59 -2.78
CA LEU A 51 2.56 18.43 -1.89
C LEU A 51 3.69 17.47 -2.27
N GLU A 52 3.89 17.20 -3.57
CA GLU A 52 4.94 16.28 -4.03
C GLU A 52 6.34 16.79 -3.66
N GLU A 53 6.61 18.09 -3.83
CA GLU A 53 7.88 18.71 -3.44
C GLU A 53 8.10 18.59 -1.93
N ALA A 54 7.08 18.85 -1.13
CA ALA A 54 7.17 18.73 0.32
C ALA A 54 7.35 17.26 0.79
N LEU A 55 6.78 16.29 0.07
CA LEU A 55 7.00 14.86 0.32
C LEU A 55 8.44 14.44 -0.06
N LYS A 56 9.01 14.97 -1.14
CA LYS A 56 10.43 14.77 -1.51
C LYS A 56 11.35 15.32 -0.42
N GLU A 57 11.10 16.55 0.03
CA GLU A 57 11.84 17.19 1.11
C GLU A 57 11.77 16.39 2.41
N LEU A 58 10.56 15.92 2.78
CA LEU A 58 10.38 15.09 3.95
C LEU A 58 11.14 13.76 3.86
N ALA A 59 11.08 13.08 2.73
CA ALA A 59 11.78 11.81 2.55
C ALA A 59 13.31 12.00 2.63
N ALA A 60 13.83 13.08 2.05
CA ALA A 60 15.24 13.44 2.15
C ALA A 60 15.65 13.81 3.59
N GLU A 61 14.82 14.58 4.31
CA GLU A 61 15.07 14.96 5.69
C GLU A 61 15.08 13.75 6.63
N ALA A 62 14.09 12.88 6.50
CA ALA A 62 13.97 11.68 7.33
C ALA A 62 14.99 10.60 6.96
N GLY A 63 15.59 10.64 5.77
CA GLY A 63 16.56 9.64 5.32
C GLY A 63 15.96 8.25 5.13
N LEU A 64 14.69 8.17 4.70
CA LEU A 64 13.98 6.92 4.40
C LEU A 64 13.21 7.03 3.07
N LEU A 65 12.82 5.89 2.50
CA LEU A 65 11.92 5.87 1.36
C LEU A 65 10.48 6.08 1.82
N LEU A 66 9.81 7.11 1.32
CA LEU A 66 8.42 7.41 1.68
C LEU A 66 7.47 6.97 0.57
N LEU A 67 6.48 6.15 0.89
CA LEU A 67 5.38 5.79 -0.02
C LEU A 67 4.13 6.53 0.43
N ALA A 68 3.67 7.49 -0.37
CA ALA A 68 2.55 8.36 -0.02
C ALA A 68 1.36 8.20 -0.98
N GLY A 69 0.17 7.97 -0.41
CA GLY A 69 -1.11 7.96 -1.10
C GLY A 69 -1.75 9.35 -1.13
N TYR A 70 -2.00 9.91 -2.32
CA TYR A 70 -2.61 11.25 -2.49
C TYR A 70 -3.38 11.34 -3.81
N MET A 71 -4.22 12.38 -3.92
CA MET A 71 -4.88 12.72 -5.18
C MET A 71 -3.93 13.55 -6.05
N ALA A 72 -3.49 13.00 -7.18
CA ALA A 72 -2.65 13.67 -8.16
C ALA A 72 -3.49 14.31 -9.28
N GLU A 73 -2.92 15.32 -9.93
CA GLU A 73 -3.49 15.97 -11.12
C GLU A 73 -2.69 15.58 -12.37
N GLU A 74 -3.37 15.14 -13.42
CA GLU A 74 -2.77 14.82 -14.72
C GLU A 74 -3.63 15.43 -15.85
N GLY A 75 -3.21 16.60 -16.31
CA GLY A 75 -3.96 17.37 -17.30
C GLY A 75 -5.32 17.83 -16.76
N ARG A 76 -6.41 17.23 -17.24
CA ARG A 76 -7.79 17.52 -16.77
C ARG A 76 -8.38 16.42 -15.88
N ARG A 77 -7.60 15.38 -15.59
CA ARG A 77 -8.06 14.20 -14.84
C ARG A 77 -7.35 14.13 -13.50
N ARG A 78 -8.04 13.55 -12.52
CA ARG A 78 -7.48 13.22 -11.22
C ARG A 78 -7.03 11.75 -11.21
N LYS A 79 -5.98 11.43 -10.44
CA LYS A 79 -5.50 10.06 -10.25
C LYS A 79 -5.31 9.82 -8.75
N ASN A 80 -5.88 8.74 -8.21
CA ASN A 80 -5.52 8.31 -6.86
C ASN A 80 -4.18 7.57 -6.94
N ARG A 81 -3.12 8.19 -6.40
CA ARG A 81 -1.73 7.83 -6.66
C ARG A 81 -1.02 7.42 -5.37
N LEU A 82 -0.28 6.32 -5.45
CA LEU A 82 0.72 5.90 -4.48
C LEU A 82 2.12 6.09 -5.10
N ALA A 83 2.90 7.06 -4.61
CA ALA A 83 4.23 7.35 -5.17
C ALA A 83 5.35 7.19 -4.14
N ALA A 84 6.52 6.78 -4.63
CA ALA A 84 7.75 6.71 -3.86
C ALA A 84 8.55 8.02 -3.93
N PHE A 85 8.99 8.49 -2.77
CA PHE A 85 9.78 9.70 -2.58
C PHE A 85 11.07 9.38 -1.79
N PRO A 86 12.18 10.11 -2.00
CA PRO A 86 12.31 11.30 -2.85
C PRO A 86 12.36 10.98 -4.35
N GLU A 87 12.61 9.72 -4.70
CA GLU A 87 12.62 9.22 -6.08
C GLU A 87 12.07 7.79 -6.12
N GLY A 88 11.42 7.44 -7.23
CA GLY A 88 10.91 6.10 -7.45
C GLY A 88 9.65 6.10 -8.33
N PRO A 89 9.04 4.92 -8.50
CA PRO A 89 7.85 4.79 -9.32
C PRO A 89 6.61 5.37 -8.63
N SER A 90 5.63 5.75 -9.45
CA SER A 90 4.26 6.03 -9.02
C SER A 90 3.32 4.95 -9.53
N TYR A 91 2.36 4.58 -8.70
CA TYR A 91 1.26 3.69 -9.02
C TYR A 91 -0.04 4.48 -8.97
N ASP A 92 -0.77 4.53 -10.07
CA ASP A 92 -2.13 5.04 -10.10
C ASP A 92 -3.11 3.87 -9.90
N LYS A 93 -4.09 4.04 -9.01
CA LYS A 93 -5.08 3.02 -8.67
C LYS A 93 -5.74 2.46 -9.93
N VAL A 94 -5.57 1.16 -10.17
CA VAL A 94 -6.07 0.49 -11.38
C VAL A 94 -7.58 0.28 -11.29
N HIS A 95 -8.10 0.05 -10.09
CA HIS A 95 -9.53 -0.13 -9.85
C HIS A 95 -10.10 1.03 -9.02
N PRO A 96 -10.48 2.16 -9.64
CA PRO A 96 -11.28 3.18 -8.97
C PRO A 96 -12.58 2.57 -8.42
N TYR A 97 -13.00 3.01 -7.24
CA TYR A 97 -14.29 2.58 -6.69
C TYR A 97 -15.42 3.31 -7.43
N LEU A 98 -16.16 2.57 -8.26
CA LEU A 98 -17.21 3.10 -9.13
C LEU A 98 -18.57 2.97 -8.42
N ALA A 99 -18.85 3.91 -7.51
CA ALA A 99 -20.14 4.04 -6.83
C ALA A 99 -20.56 5.51 -6.79
N GLU A 100 -21.85 5.76 -6.52
CA GLU A 100 -22.37 7.12 -6.48
C GLU A 100 -21.65 7.97 -5.41
N GLY A 101 -21.10 9.11 -5.84
CA GLY A 101 -20.33 10.00 -4.95
C GLY A 101 -18.92 9.52 -4.61
N GLU A 102 -18.40 8.53 -5.34
CA GLU A 102 -17.03 8.02 -5.19
C GLU A 102 -16.19 8.29 -6.44
N GLU A 103 -14.98 7.71 -6.50
CA GLU A 103 -13.93 8.01 -7.49
C GLU A 103 -14.43 8.00 -8.95
N GLY A 104 -15.32 7.06 -9.30
CA GLY A 104 -15.91 6.93 -10.64
C GLY A 104 -16.75 8.13 -11.07
N ASP A 105 -17.51 8.70 -10.15
CA ASP A 105 -18.40 9.84 -10.39
C ASP A 105 -17.66 11.18 -10.26
N GLU A 106 -16.54 11.16 -9.56
CA GLU A 106 -15.66 12.30 -9.35
C GLU A 106 -14.66 12.54 -10.50
N GLY A 107 -14.65 11.71 -11.54
CA GLY A 107 -13.71 11.89 -12.66
C GLY A 107 -12.26 11.56 -12.30
N VAL A 108 -12.06 10.67 -11.32
CA VAL A 108 -10.77 10.01 -11.07
C VAL A 108 -10.57 8.94 -12.14
N ALA A 109 -9.47 9.02 -12.88
CA ALA A 109 -9.17 8.08 -13.94
C ALA A 109 -8.43 6.84 -13.41
N PRO A 110 -8.67 5.65 -13.99
CA PRO A 110 -7.92 4.45 -13.62
C PRO A 110 -6.45 4.56 -14.02
N GLY A 111 -5.59 3.86 -13.30
CA GLY A 111 -4.20 3.60 -13.67
C GLY A 111 -4.07 2.63 -14.85
N GLU A 112 -2.86 2.51 -15.37
CA GLU A 112 -2.58 1.74 -16.59
C GLU A 112 -2.18 0.29 -16.33
N GLY A 113 -1.78 -0.06 -15.11
CA GLY A 113 -1.42 -1.42 -14.76
C GLY A 113 -0.52 -1.57 -13.54
N PRO A 114 0.05 -2.77 -13.35
CA PRO A 114 0.89 -3.09 -12.20
C PRO A 114 2.21 -2.31 -12.21
N VAL A 115 2.62 -1.78 -11.05
CA VAL A 115 3.90 -1.11 -10.81
C VAL A 115 4.71 -1.82 -9.72
N LEU A 116 5.98 -2.14 -10.01
CA LEU A 116 6.91 -2.76 -9.07
C LEU A 116 7.91 -1.73 -8.52
N LEU A 117 8.13 -1.78 -7.21
CA LEU A 117 9.17 -1.04 -6.51
C LEU A 117 10.29 -2.00 -6.07
N ARG A 118 11.55 -1.63 -6.30
CA ARG A 118 12.72 -2.37 -5.80
C ARG A 118 13.37 -1.61 -4.66
N ALA A 119 13.20 -2.08 -3.42
CA ALA A 119 13.72 -1.44 -2.22
C ALA A 119 14.10 -2.49 -1.16
N GLY A 120 15.28 -3.10 -1.30
CA GLY A 120 15.72 -4.24 -0.48
C GLY A 120 15.04 -5.58 -0.80
N MET A 121 13.76 -5.53 -1.19
CA MET A 121 12.97 -6.59 -1.82
C MET A 121 12.09 -6.00 -2.92
N VAL A 122 11.43 -6.85 -3.71
CA VAL A 122 10.51 -6.40 -4.77
C VAL A 122 9.08 -6.28 -4.22
N PHE A 123 8.49 -5.10 -4.31
CA PHE A 123 7.12 -4.82 -3.89
C PHE A 123 6.19 -4.55 -5.07
N GLY A 124 4.98 -5.10 -5.04
CA GLY A 124 3.86 -4.59 -5.83
C GLY A 124 3.15 -3.46 -5.07
N LEU A 125 2.73 -2.41 -5.78
CA LEU A 125 2.02 -1.26 -5.21
C LEU A 125 0.51 -1.38 -5.46
N ALA A 126 -0.32 -1.08 -4.47
CA ALA A 126 -1.78 -1.13 -4.61
C ALA A 126 -2.46 -0.14 -3.66
N LEU A 127 -3.73 0.16 -3.94
CA LEU A 127 -4.55 1.06 -3.13
C LEU A 127 -5.92 0.44 -2.83
N CYS A 128 -6.19 0.23 -1.55
CA CYS A 128 -7.49 -0.06 -0.96
C CYS A 128 -8.33 -1.07 -1.78
N TYR A 129 -9.28 -0.59 -2.58
CA TYR A 129 -10.20 -1.39 -3.40
C TYR A 129 -9.51 -2.36 -4.36
N ASP A 130 -8.24 -2.11 -4.73
CA ASP A 130 -7.44 -3.09 -5.46
C ASP A 130 -7.40 -4.46 -4.75
N LEU A 131 -7.50 -4.50 -3.41
CA LEU A 131 -7.57 -5.75 -2.63
C LEU A 131 -8.68 -6.69 -3.07
N ASP A 132 -9.79 -6.19 -3.64
CA ASP A 132 -10.86 -7.05 -4.15
C ASP A 132 -10.44 -7.87 -5.39
N PHE A 133 -9.39 -7.45 -6.09
CA PHE A 133 -8.99 -7.99 -7.39
C PHE A 133 -7.73 -8.88 -7.27
N PRO A 134 -7.88 -10.21 -7.09
CA PRO A 134 -6.73 -11.13 -6.97
C PRO A 134 -5.78 -11.08 -8.18
N GLU A 135 -6.28 -10.70 -9.36
CA GLU A 135 -5.54 -10.62 -10.61
C GLU A 135 -4.34 -9.69 -10.52
N LEU A 136 -4.51 -8.52 -9.89
CA LEU A 136 -3.43 -7.54 -9.75
C LEU A 136 -2.28 -8.10 -8.89
N PHE A 137 -2.61 -8.69 -7.74
CA PHE A 137 -1.64 -9.30 -6.84
C PHE A 137 -0.99 -10.54 -7.44
N ARG A 138 -1.75 -11.32 -8.21
CA ARG A 138 -1.21 -12.44 -8.98
C ARG A 138 -0.22 -11.97 -10.03
N ALA A 139 -0.54 -10.90 -10.77
CA ALA A 139 0.36 -10.31 -11.76
C ALA A 139 1.67 -9.84 -11.12
N TYR A 140 1.59 -9.18 -9.95
CA TYR A 140 2.77 -8.80 -9.18
C TYR A 140 3.62 -10.00 -8.76
N ALA A 141 3.00 -11.05 -8.22
CA ALA A 141 3.72 -12.24 -7.77
C ALA A 141 4.43 -12.97 -8.94
N LEU A 142 3.77 -13.06 -10.10
CA LEU A 142 4.38 -13.61 -11.32
C LEU A 142 5.48 -12.70 -11.88
N GLY A 143 5.36 -11.38 -11.69
CA GLY A 143 6.41 -10.39 -11.96
C GLY A 143 7.58 -10.41 -10.97
N GLY A 144 7.55 -11.30 -9.98
CA GLY A 144 8.63 -11.49 -9.01
C GLY A 144 8.48 -10.70 -7.71
N ALA A 145 7.30 -10.14 -7.42
CA ALA A 145 7.06 -9.48 -6.14
C ALA A 145 7.22 -10.46 -4.97
N GLU A 146 7.94 -10.00 -3.95
CA GLU A 146 8.16 -10.67 -2.67
C GLU A 146 7.20 -10.12 -1.59
N GLY A 147 6.64 -8.93 -1.81
CA GLY A 147 5.60 -8.36 -0.96
C GLY A 147 4.72 -7.35 -1.67
N PHE A 148 3.71 -6.86 -0.97
CA PHE A 148 2.78 -5.83 -1.44
C PHE A 148 2.72 -4.68 -0.44
N LEU A 149 2.73 -3.45 -0.94
CA LEU A 149 2.51 -2.23 -0.17
C LEU A 149 1.14 -1.67 -0.54
N VAL A 150 0.24 -1.62 0.43
CA VAL A 150 -1.16 -1.23 0.23
C VAL A 150 -1.50 -0.03 1.10
N GLY A 151 -1.72 1.13 0.50
CA GLY A 151 -2.36 2.25 1.20
C GLY A 151 -3.88 2.02 1.25
N ALA A 152 -4.54 2.29 2.37
CA ALA A 152 -5.97 2.04 2.51
C ALA A 152 -6.73 3.14 3.27
N ALA A 153 -7.97 3.37 2.84
CA ALA A 153 -8.98 4.15 3.53
C ALA A 153 -10.29 3.33 3.65
N TRP A 154 -10.17 2.07 4.09
CA TRP A 154 -11.27 1.10 4.05
C TRP A 154 -12.28 1.34 5.19
N PRO A 155 -13.61 1.33 4.94
CA PRO A 155 -14.60 1.55 5.99
C PRO A 155 -14.60 0.47 7.08
N GLY A 156 -14.59 0.86 8.35
CA GLY A 156 -14.48 -0.02 9.51
C GLY A 156 -15.63 -1.01 9.66
N ALA A 157 -16.81 -0.70 9.09
CA ALA A 157 -17.92 -1.66 8.99
C ALA A 157 -17.55 -2.94 8.22
N TYR A 158 -16.53 -2.87 7.36
CA TYR A 158 -16.03 -3.97 6.54
C TYR A 158 -14.59 -4.36 6.88
N ARG A 159 -14.09 -4.01 8.08
CA ARG A 159 -12.71 -4.33 8.51
C ARG A 159 -12.37 -5.83 8.47
N GLU A 160 -13.35 -6.68 8.75
CA GLU A 160 -13.17 -8.14 8.70
C GLU A 160 -12.97 -8.62 7.25
N LEU A 161 -13.73 -8.07 6.30
CA LEU A 161 -13.55 -8.35 4.88
C LEU A 161 -12.16 -7.91 4.42
N MET A 162 -11.74 -6.68 4.76
CA MET A 162 -10.40 -6.19 4.44
C MET A 162 -9.31 -7.12 5.00
N THR A 163 -9.47 -7.58 6.24
CA THR A 163 -8.53 -8.51 6.87
C THR A 163 -8.48 -9.86 6.16
N VAL A 164 -9.63 -10.39 5.75
CA VAL A 164 -9.71 -11.64 4.95
C VAL A 164 -9.02 -11.46 3.60
N LEU A 165 -9.30 -10.38 2.89
CA LEU A 165 -8.70 -10.11 1.58
C LEU A 165 -7.19 -9.93 1.68
N ALA A 166 -6.70 -9.13 2.64
CA ALA A 166 -5.28 -8.95 2.90
C ALA A 166 -4.57 -10.30 3.15
N ARG A 167 -5.18 -11.17 3.96
CA ARG A 167 -4.65 -12.52 4.23
C ARG A 167 -4.67 -13.41 2.99
N ALA A 168 -5.75 -13.35 2.21
CA ALA A 168 -5.87 -14.11 0.97
C ALA A 168 -4.80 -13.69 -0.04
N ARG A 169 -4.62 -12.38 -0.30
CA ARG A 169 -3.62 -11.87 -1.24
C ARG A 169 -2.20 -12.28 -0.85
N ALA A 170 -1.88 -12.25 0.44
CA ALA A 170 -0.58 -12.71 0.94
C ALA A 170 -0.39 -14.22 0.71
N ALA A 171 -1.34 -15.04 1.19
CA ALA A 171 -1.26 -16.49 1.18
C ALA A 171 -1.24 -17.07 -0.25
N GLU A 172 -2.16 -16.62 -1.11
CA GLU A 172 -2.30 -17.17 -2.45
C GLU A 172 -1.13 -16.81 -3.38
N ASN A 173 -0.31 -15.83 -3.00
CA ASN A 173 0.86 -15.37 -3.75
C ASN A 173 2.20 -15.69 -3.05
N GLN A 174 2.16 -16.29 -1.86
CA GLN A 174 3.33 -16.52 -1.00
C GLN A 174 4.19 -15.26 -0.87
N ALA A 175 3.54 -14.13 -0.62
CA ALA A 175 4.14 -12.81 -0.55
C ALA A 175 3.73 -12.11 0.75
N TYR A 176 4.59 -11.26 1.30
CA TYR A 176 4.19 -10.39 2.42
C TYR A 176 3.12 -9.41 1.95
N LEU A 177 2.20 -9.01 2.82
CA LEU A 177 1.30 -7.89 2.56
C LEU A 177 1.36 -6.91 3.72
N LEU A 178 1.65 -5.66 3.39
CA LEU A 178 1.81 -4.58 4.35
C LEU A 178 0.82 -3.48 3.99
N LEU A 179 -0.13 -3.26 4.88
CA LEU A 179 -1.27 -2.38 4.66
C LEU A 179 -1.25 -1.25 5.69
N ALA A 180 -1.12 -0.02 5.22
CA ALA A 180 -1.27 1.19 6.04
C ALA A 180 -2.69 1.73 5.85
N SER A 181 -3.52 1.64 6.88
CA SER A 181 -4.89 2.14 6.86
C SER A 181 -4.99 3.49 7.55
N ARG A 182 -5.94 4.32 7.13
CA ARG A 182 -6.35 5.51 7.87
C ARG A 182 -6.99 5.12 9.20
N GLU A 183 -6.68 5.88 10.25
CA GLU A 183 -7.19 5.62 11.60
C GLU A 183 -8.68 5.97 11.73
N ASP A 184 -9.10 7.08 11.11
CA ASP A 184 -10.48 7.58 11.19
C ASP A 184 -11.51 6.71 10.44
N THR A 185 -11.06 5.76 9.63
CA THR A 185 -11.98 4.86 8.92
C THR A 185 -12.41 3.67 9.78
N GLY A 186 -11.73 3.38 10.89
CA GLY A 186 -12.03 2.26 11.78
C GLY A 186 -11.52 0.88 11.30
N SER A 187 -10.71 0.86 10.23
CA SER A 187 -10.02 -0.35 9.75
C SER A 187 -8.55 -0.32 10.16
N PRO A 188 -7.97 -1.45 10.63
CA PRO A 188 -6.60 -1.47 11.15
C PRO A 188 -5.54 -1.44 10.05
N SER A 189 -4.33 -0.97 10.38
CA SER A 189 -3.12 -1.30 9.59
C SER A 189 -2.67 -2.73 9.89
N LEU A 190 -2.20 -3.45 8.88
CA LEU A 190 -1.91 -4.89 8.95
C LEU A 190 -0.53 -5.23 8.37
N ALA A 191 0.17 -6.15 9.04
CA ALA A 191 1.30 -6.89 8.47
C ALA A 191 0.94 -8.37 8.38
N VAL A 192 1.06 -8.94 7.18
CA VAL A 192 0.65 -10.32 6.87
C VAL A 192 1.81 -11.10 6.28
N GLY A 193 2.01 -12.32 6.77
CA GLY A 193 3.03 -13.25 6.29
C GLY A 193 2.66 -13.95 4.97
N PRO A 194 3.65 -14.50 4.24
CA PRO A 194 3.46 -15.28 3.02
C PRO A 194 2.52 -16.50 3.16
N ASP A 195 2.28 -16.96 4.39
CA ASP A 195 1.38 -18.06 4.73
C ASP A 195 -0.02 -17.58 5.16
N GLY A 196 -0.30 -16.28 5.06
CA GLY A 196 -1.57 -15.66 5.43
C GLY A 196 -1.75 -15.43 6.94
N ARG A 197 -0.71 -15.64 7.75
CA ARG A 197 -0.75 -15.31 9.19
C ARG A 197 -0.68 -13.80 9.38
N LEU A 198 -1.49 -13.28 10.30
CA LEU A 198 -1.31 -11.93 10.81
C LEU A 198 -0.05 -11.88 11.67
N LEU A 199 0.87 -10.99 11.30
CA LEU A 199 2.14 -10.77 11.98
C LEU A 199 2.11 -9.48 12.82
N GLY A 200 1.22 -8.55 12.50
CA GLY A 200 1.00 -7.33 13.24
C GLY A 200 -0.31 -6.65 12.88
N VAL A 201 -0.89 -5.96 13.85
CA VAL A 201 -2.13 -5.19 13.73
C VAL A 201 -1.92 -3.88 14.49
N ARG A 202 -2.43 -2.77 13.94
CA ARG A 202 -2.43 -1.47 14.61
C ARG A 202 -3.80 -0.83 14.44
N GLU A 203 -4.45 -0.50 15.55
CA GLU A 203 -5.80 0.10 15.58
C GLU A 203 -5.77 1.55 16.10
N GLU A 204 -4.70 1.92 16.79
CA GLU A 204 -4.49 3.21 17.39
C GLU A 204 -3.51 4.03 16.57
N GLU A 205 -3.62 5.35 16.59
CA GLU A 205 -2.71 6.21 15.83
C GLU A 205 -1.23 5.89 16.13
N GLY A 206 -0.43 5.72 15.08
CA GLY A 206 1.03 5.62 15.12
C GLY A 206 1.61 4.52 14.23
N LEU A 207 2.83 4.07 14.56
CA LEU A 207 3.62 3.20 13.69
C LEU A 207 3.46 1.70 14.00
N LEU A 208 3.20 0.90 12.97
CA LEU A 208 3.44 -0.54 12.98
C LEU A 208 4.77 -0.85 12.28
N LEU A 209 5.75 -1.32 13.03
CA LEU A 209 7.05 -1.73 12.48
C LEU A 209 7.06 -3.22 12.14
N PHE A 210 7.69 -3.56 11.02
CA PHE A 210 7.79 -4.94 10.56
C PHE A 210 9.11 -5.21 9.83
N SER A 211 9.70 -6.38 10.09
CA SER A 211 10.92 -6.84 9.40
C SER A 211 10.61 -8.15 8.67
N PRO A 212 10.57 -8.16 7.32
CA PRO A 212 10.33 -9.37 6.54
C PRO A 212 11.44 -10.42 6.74
N ASP A 213 11.04 -11.68 6.86
CA ASP A 213 11.93 -12.85 6.87
C ASP A 213 11.97 -13.49 5.47
N LEU A 214 12.89 -12.99 4.64
CA LEU A 214 13.03 -13.50 3.27
C LEU A 214 13.56 -14.94 3.21
N GLU A 215 14.23 -15.43 4.26
CA GLU A 215 14.65 -16.83 4.33
C GLU A 215 13.45 -17.74 4.53
N PHE A 216 12.56 -17.40 5.47
CA PHE A 216 11.28 -18.08 5.65
C PHE A 216 10.48 -18.09 4.35
N GLN A 217 10.33 -16.94 3.68
CA GLN A 217 9.58 -16.86 2.44
C GLN A 217 10.17 -17.76 1.35
N ARG A 218 11.49 -17.71 1.15
CA ARG A 218 12.19 -18.54 0.15
C ARG A 218 12.02 -20.03 0.45
N ALA A 219 12.18 -20.42 1.71
CA ALA A 219 11.97 -21.80 2.15
C ALA A 219 10.51 -22.24 1.94
N TYR A 220 9.54 -21.37 2.23
CA TYR A 220 8.12 -21.64 2.05
C TYR A 220 7.74 -21.81 0.56
N ARG A 221 8.24 -20.92 -0.31
CA ARG A 221 8.07 -21.01 -1.77
C ARG A 221 8.75 -22.26 -2.36
N ALA A 222 9.90 -22.66 -1.82
CA ALA A 222 10.59 -23.89 -2.25
C ALA A 222 9.83 -25.15 -1.83
N LYS A 223 9.30 -25.19 -0.60
CA LYS A 223 8.53 -26.32 -0.06
C LYS A 223 7.17 -26.47 -0.74
N TYR A 224 6.50 -25.36 -1.05
CA TYR A 224 5.19 -25.34 -1.68
C TYR A 224 5.19 -24.38 -2.88
N PRO A 225 5.71 -24.79 -4.05
CA PRO A 225 5.91 -23.89 -5.19
C PRO A 225 4.61 -23.61 -5.97
N LEU A 226 3.60 -23.04 -5.29
CA LEU A 226 2.23 -22.94 -5.81
C LEU A 226 2.14 -22.19 -7.14
N LEU A 227 2.95 -21.14 -7.33
CA LEU A 227 2.96 -20.35 -8.56
C LEU A 227 3.35 -21.18 -9.78
N ARG A 228 4.24 -22.17 -9.59
CA ARG A 228 4.69 -23.09 -10.64
C ARG A 228 3.64 -24.14 -10.99
N HIS A 229 2.68 -24.39 -10.10
CA HIS A 229 1.62 -25.37 -10.28
C HIS A 229 0.39 -24.81 -11.00
N ARG A 230 0.40 -23.52 -11.37
CA ARG A 230 -0.70 -22.89 -12.13
C ARG A 230 -0.90 -23.60 -13.47
N ARG A 231 -2.14 -23.61 -13.94
CA ARG A 231 -2.59 -24.21 -15.21
C ARG A 231 -3.35 -23.15 -16.00
N GLU A 232 -2.61 -22.25 -16.64
CA GLU A 232 -3.18 -21.05 -17.30
C GLU A 232 -4.23 -21.39 -18.36
N GLU A 233 -4.06 -22.50 -19.05
CA GLU A 233 -5.00 -23.02 -20.03
C GLU A 233 -6.36 -23.42 -19.42
N ALA A 234 -6.40 -23.75 -18.13
CA ALA A 234 -7.61 -24.17 -17.43
C ALA A 234 -8.45 -23.00 -16.92
N TYR A 235 -7.93 -21.77 -16.91
CA TYR A 235 -8.64 -20.58 -16.40
C TYR A 235 -9.52 -19.89 -17.44
N ARG A 236 -9.48 -20.36 -18.70
CA ARG A 236 -10.31 -19.82 -19.78
C ARG A 236 -11.70 -20.43 -19.72
N VAL A 237 -12.69 -19.65 -19.31
CA VAL A 237 -14.10 -20.03 -19.39
C VAL A 237 -14.55 -19.95 -20.85
N ARG A 238 -15.20 -21.01 -21.34
CA ARG A 238 -15.77 -21.07 -22.70
C ARG A 238 -17.22 -20.64 -22.69
#